data_AF-E8KJP3-F1
#
_entry.id   AF-E8KJP3-F1
#
_cell.length_a   1.000
_cell.length_b   1.000
_cell.length_c   1.000
_cell.angle_alpha   90.00
_cell.angle_beta   90.00
_cell.angle_gamma   90.00
#
_symmetry.space_group_name_H-M   'P 1'
#
loop_
_entity.id
_entity.type
_entity.pdbx_description
1 polymer ?
#
loop_
_entity_poly.entity_id
_entity_poly.type
_entity_poly.pdbx_seq_one_letter_code
_entity_poly.pdbx_strand_id
1 'polypeptide(L)'
;MSKPFNGRYQLAVVIVTVGRESLLRAVRSVFSQQFSGNIQILIGVDLDLSGQLPRYRQILDQERPANVDIVWLDLGYSTSKRHGGVHDCYYGGSLRSALTLLAESELVTYLDDDDWFYHNISTKCILCSANIRM
;
A
#
# COMPACT_ATOMS: atom_id res chain seq x y z
N MET A 1 1.59 -15.31 -16.84
CA MET A 1 3.06 -15.43 -16.95
C MET A 1 3.64 -14.04 -16.76
N SER A 2 4.09 -13.72 -15.55
CA SER A 2 4.65 -12.40 -15.23
C SER A 2 6.01 -12.23 -15.91
N LYS A 3 6.25 -11.04 -16.47
CA LYS A 3 7.49 -10.66 -17.14
C LYS A 3 8.67 -10.71 -16.14
N PRO A 4 9.89 -11.09 -16.56
CA PRO A 4 11.07 -10.92 -15.71
C PRO A 4 11.28 -9.43 -15.44
N PHE A 5 11.30 -9.04 -14.17
CA PHE A 5 11.43 -7.65 -13.72
C PHE A 5 12.91 -7.26 -13.68
N ASN A 6 13.34 -6.39 -14.61
CA ASN A 6 14.75 -6.02 -14.77
C ASN A 6 15.07 -4.61 -14.23
N GLY A 7 14.43 -4.18 -13.15
CA GLY A 7 14.78 -2.93 -12.45
C GLY A 7 13.94 -2.73 -11.19
N ARG A 8 14.57 -2.30 -10.09
CA ARG A 8 13.94 -2.00 -8.78
C ARG A 8 12.74 -1.04 -8.92
N TYR A 9 11.69 -1.15 -8.09
CA TYR A 9 10.58 -0.19 -8.12
C TYR A 9 11.09 1.22 -7.75
N GLN A 10 10.60 2.26 -8.44
CA GLN A 10 10.99 3.64 -8.14
C GLN A 10 10.21 4.25 -6.98
N LEU A 11 9.05 3.66 -6.62
CA LEU A 11 8.24 4.06 -5.49
C LEU A 11 7.55 2.84 -4.90
N ALA A 12 7.55 2.73 -3.58
CA ALA A 12 6.69 1.83 -2.83
C ALA A 12 5.63 2.62 -2.05
N VAL A 13 4.38 2.17 -2.11
CA VAL A 13 3.26 2.72 -1.34
C VAL A 13 2.81 1.67 -0.35
N VAL A 14 2.97 1.95 0.94
CA VAL A 14 2.55 1.07 2.03
C VAL A 14 1.17 1.49 2.53
N ILE A 15 0.24 0.55 2.50
CA ILE A 15 -1.14 0.72 2.99
C ILE A 15 -1.40 -0.37 4.03
N VAL A 16 -1.91 0.02 5.20
CA VAL A 16 -2.44 -0.92 6.19
C VAL A 16 -3.95 -0.74 6.22
N THR A 17 -4.69 -1.83 6.10
CA THR A 17 -6.14 -1.79 6.01
C THR A 17 -6.82 -2.63 7.08
N VAL A 18 -7.98 -2.15 7.52
CA VAL A 18 -8.95 -2.93 8.31
C VAL A 18 -10.11 -3.43 7.44
N GLY A 19 -9.95 -3.44 6.11
CA GLY A 19 -10.91 -3.97 5.15
C GLY A 19 -12.08 -3.04 4.85
N ARG A 20 -11.89 -1.71 4.89
CA ARG A 20 -12.92 -0.74 4.51
C ARG A 20 -13.03 -0.61 2.99
N GLU A 21 -14.22 -0.30 2.48
CA GLU A 21 -14.44 -0.04 1.05
C GLU A 21 -13.59 1.14 0.53
N SER A 22 -13.29 2.10 1.40
CA SER A 22 -12.44 3.25 1.08
C SER A 22 -11.06 2.86 0.54
N LEU A 23 -10.59 1.64 0.82
CA LEU A 23 -9.35 1.08 0.26
C LEU A 23 -9.33 1.14 -1.27
N LEU A 24 -10.48 0.91 -1.91
CA LEU A 24 -10.60 1.00 -3.37
C LEU A 24 -10.25 2.40 -3.86
N ARG A 25 -10.75 3.43 -3.17
CA ARG A 25 -10.45 4.84 -3.50
C ARG A 25 -8.98 5.17 -3.24
N ALA A 26 -8.42 4.72 -2.13
CA ALA A 26 -7.02 4.93 -1.79
C ALA A 26 -6.10 4.37 -2.89
N VAL A 27 -6.30 3.11 -3.28
CA VAL A 27 -5.49 2.45 -4.32
C VAL A 27 -5.72 3.09 -5.70
N ARG A 28 -6.96 3.39 -6.07
CA ARG A 28 -7.27 4.10 -7.33
C ARG A 28 -6.60 5.47 -7.40
N SER A 29 -6.43 6.15 -6.26
CA SER A 29 -5.71 7.42 -6.22
C SER A 29 -4.24 7.25 -6.60
N VAL A 30 -3.60 6.13 -6.25
CA VAL A 30 -2.25 5.77 -6.71
C VAL A 30 -2.24 5.47 -8.21
N PHE A 31 -3.21 4.70 -8.70
CA PHE A 31 -3.33 4.39 -10.13
C PHE A 31 -3.47 5.63 -11.02
N SER A 32 -4.13 6.68 -10.51
CA SER A 32 -4.35 7.94 -11.23
C SER A 32 -3.13 8.86 -11.29
N GLN A 33 -2.04 8.56 -10.57
CA GLN A 33 -0.87 9.43 -10.53
C GLN A 33 -0.12 9.43 -11.87
N GLN A 34 0.26 10.61 -12.33
CA GLN A 34 1.10 10.79 -13.51
C GLN A 34 2.56 10.50 -13.15
N PHE A 35 2.91 9.22 -13.10
CA PHE A 35 4.25 8.73 -12.78
C PHE A 35 4.72 7.74 -13.83
N SER A 36 5.87 7.99 -14.44
CA SER A 36 6.42 7.18 -15.53
C SER A 36 7.20 5.94 -15.06
N GLY A 37 7.49 5.83 -13.76
CA GLY A 37 8.20 4.70 -13.17
C GLY A 37 7.27 3.56 -12.73
N ASN A 38 7.88 2.48 -12.25
CA ASN A 38 7.19 1.33 -11.66
C ASN A 38 6.89 1.58 -10.18
N ILE A 39 5.66 1.30 -9.76
CA ILE A 39 5.17 1.46 -8.40
C ILE A 39 4.86 0.09 -7.80
N GLN A 40 5.32 -0.16 -6.57
CA GLN A 40 4.90 -1.28 -5.75
C GLN A 40 3.89 -0.79 -4.71
N ILE A 41 2.69 -1.36 -4.67
CA ILE A 41 1.75 -1.13 -3.57
C ILE A 41 1.81 -2.34 -2.64
N LEU A 42 2.13 -2.14 -1.37
CA LEU A 42 2.11 -3.19 -0.35
C LEU A 42 0.92 -2.95 0.58
N ILE A 43 -0.05 -3.87 0.57
CA ILE A 43 -1.26 -3.79 1.37
C ILE A 43 -1.19 -4.84 2.49
N GLY A 44 -1.05 -4.38 3.74
CA GLY A 44 -1.16 -5.24 4.92
C GLY A 44 -2.59 -5.30 5.43
N VAL A 45 -3.10 -6.51 5.57
CA VAL A 45 -4.42 -6.76 6.16
C VAL A 45 -4.25 -6.88 7.67
N ASP A 46 -4.67 -5.85 8.40
CA ASP A 46 -4.76 -5.91 9.86
C ASP A 46 -6.03 -6.63 10.29
N LEU A 47 -7.14 -6.34 9.60
CA LEU A 47 -8.45 -6.96 9.76
C LEU A 47 -9.23 -6.91 8.43
N ASP A 48 -10.28 -7.71 8.32
CA ASP A 48 -11.33 -7.57 7.30
C ASP A 48 -12.69 -7.26 7.95
N LEU A 49 -12.95 -5.99 8.26
CA LEU A 49 -14.21 -5.59 8.89
C LEU A 49 -15.42 -5.71 7.94
N SER A 50 -15.20 -5.64 6.62
CA SER A 50 -16.30 -5.75 5.64
C SER A 50 -16.60 -7.18 5.22
N GLY A 51 -15.62 -8.09 5.35
CA GLY A 51 -15.68 -9.42 4.75
C GLY A 51 -15.61 -9.40 3.22
N GLN A 52 -15.22 -8.27 2.63
CA GLN A 52 -15.22 -8.03 1.18
C GLN A 52 -13.80 -7.89 0.60
N LEU A 53 -12.74 -8.07 1.39
CA LEU A 53 -11.37 -7.94 0.87
C LEU A 53 -11.07 -8.84 -0.35
N PRO A 54 -11.54 -10.11 -0.42
CA PRO A 54 -11.35 -10.92 -1.63
C PRO A 54 -11.95 -10.28 -2.88
N ARG A 55 -13.11 -9.63 -2.75
CA ARG A 55 -13.76 -8.89 -3.84
C ARG A 55 -13.00 -7.63 -4.20
N TYR A 56 -12.52 -6.88 -3.20
CA TYR A 56 -11.72 -5.67 -3.44
C TYR A 56 -10.41 -5.99 -4.16
N ARG A 57 -9.74 -7.08 -3.78
CA ARG A 57 -8.56 -7.58 -4.49
C ARG A 57 -8.84 -7.86 -5.97
N GLN A 58 -9.92 -8.59 -6.27
CA GLN A 58 -10.31 -8.89 -7.66
C GLN A 58 -10.55 -7.62 -8.48
N ILE A 59 -11.24 -6.63 -7.90
CA ILE A 59 -11.49 -5.34 -8.55
C ILE A 59 -10.16 -4.62 -8.84
N LEU A 60 -9.29 -4.51 -7.84
CA LEU A 60 -8.02 -3.81 -7.98
C LEU A 60 -7.06 -4.51 -8.96
N ASP A 61 -7.05 -5.84 -8.99
CA ASP A 61 -6.25 -6.62 -9.95
C ASP A 61 -6.71 -6.38 -11.40
N GLN A 62 -8.01 -6.17 -11.63
CA GLN A 62 -8.59 -5.86 -12.95
C GLN A 62 -8.34 -4.42 -13.39
N GLU A 63 -8.33 -3.48 -12.45
CA GLU A 63 -8.14 -2.04 -12.71
C GLU A 63 -6.66 -1.62 -12.77
N ARG A 64 -5.75 -2.51 -12.35
CA ARG A 64 -4.33 -2.23 -12.17
C ARG A 64 -3.63 -1.74 -13.45
N PRO A 65 -3.00 -0.56 -13.44
CA PRO A 65 -2.14 -0.10 -14.53
C PRO A 65 -0.91 -0.99 -14.73
N ALA A 66 -0.36 -0.99 -15.95
CA ALA A 66 0.76 -1.87 -16.32
C ALA A 66 2.07 -1.60 -15.55
N ASN A 67 2.25 -0.39 -15.00
CA ASN A 67 3.43 0.02 -14.23
C ASN A 67 3.23 -0.09 -12.71
N VAL A 68 2.12 -0.65 -12.24
CA VAL A 68 1.83 -0.79 -10.81
C VAL A 68 1.68 -2.25 -10.47
N ASP A 69 2.40 -2.75 -9.47
CA ASP A 69 2.16 -4.09 -8.90
C ASP A 69 1.58 -3.97 -7.49
N ILE A 70 0.71 -4.91 -7.12
CA ILE A 70 0.10 -4.97 -5.78
C ILE A 70 0.53 -6.26 -5.08
N VAL A 71 1.15 -6.10 -3.92
CA VAL A 71 1.49 -7.18 -3.01
C VAL A 71 0.57 -7.07 -1.81
N TRP A 72 -0.07 -8.18 -1.46
CA TRP A 72 -0.90 -8.25 -0.28
C TRP A 72 -0.26 -9.15 0.77
N LEU A 73 -0.17 -8.65 1.99
CA LEU A 73 0.26 -9.42 3.15
C LEU A 73 -0.94 -9.59 4.09
N ASP A 74 -1.45 -10.81 4.16
CA ASP A 74 -2.47 -11.21 5.12
C ASP A 74 -1.88 -12.31 6.02
N LEU A 75 -1.69 -11.98 7.30
CA LEU A 75 -1.14 -12.89 8.30
C LEU A 75 -2.22 -13.82 8.88
N GLY A 76 -3.50 -13.56 8.61
CA GLY A 76 -4.63 -14.21 9.26
C GLY A 76 -4.89 -13.74 10.70
N TYR A 77 -4.12 -12.77 11.21
CA TYR A 77 -4.29 -12.17 12.52
C TYR A 77 -3.73 -10.74 12.56
N SER A 78 -4.26 -9.91 13.47
CA SER A 78 -3.75 -8.57 13.70
C SER A 78 -2.49 -8.58 14.57
N THR A 79 -1.54 -7.70 14.24
CA THR A 79 -0.36 -7.46 15.09
C THR A 79 -0.58 -6.34 16.11
N SER A 80 -1.68 -5.58 15.99
CA SER A 80 -2.07 -4.48 16.88
C SER A 80 -2.76 -4.99 18.15
N LYS A 81 -2.33 -4.51 19.33
CA LYS A 81 -3.02 -4.82 20.60
C LYS A 81 -4.50 -4.44 20.58
N ARG A 82 -4.88 -3.41 19.82
CA ARG A 82 -6.28 -2.99 19.66
C ARG A 82 -7.15 -4.12 19.10
N HIS A 83 -6.57 -5.02 18.31
CA HIS A 83 -7.28 -6.11 17.63
C HIS A 83 -6.72 -7.49 18.02
N GLY A 84 -6.12 -7.61 19.22
CA GLY A 84 -5.67 -8.88 19.79
C GLY A 84 -4.21 -9.26 19.52
N GLY A 85 -3.44 -8.39 18.88
CA GLY A 85 -1.99 -8.55 18.67
C GLY A 85 -1.15 -8.12 19.88
N VAL A 86 0.17 -8.03 19.68
CA VAL A 86 1.15 -7.78 20.75
C VAL A 86 1.80 -6.40 20.70
N HIS A 87 1.63 -5.63 19.63
CA HIS A 87 2.25 -4.32 19.46
C HIS A 87 1.31 -3.18 19.83
N ASP A 88 1.82 -2.17 20.55
CA ASP A 88 1.03 -1.02 21.04
C ASP A 88 0.55 -0.06 19.93
N CYS A 89 1.11 -0.15 18.74
CA CYS A 89 0.72 0.73 17.63
C CYS A 89 -0.71 0.44 17.14
N TYR A 90 -1.60 1.43 17.24
CA TYR A 90 -3.00 1.29 16.82
C TYR A 90 -3.23 1.32 15.30
N TYR A 91 -2.20 1.62 14.52
CA TYR A 91 -2.24 1.66 13.04
C TYR A 91 -1.78 0.32 12.45
N GLY A 92 -2.36 -0.78 12.95
CA GLY A 92 -2.05 -2.15 12.54
C GLY A 92 -0.75 -2.74 13.10
N GLY A 93 -0.33 -2.30 14.28
CA GLY A 93 0.77 -2.93 15.02
C GLY A 93 2.12 -2.79 14.32
N SER A 94 2.76 -3.93 14.04
CA SER A 94 4.05 -4.01 13.35
C SER A 94 3.94 -4.13 11.83
N LEU A 95 2.73 -4.25 11.27
CA LEU A 95 2.52 -4.44 9.82
C LEU A 95 3.17 -3.33 8.99
N ARG A 96 3.03 -2.06 9.40
CA ARG A 96 3.65 -0.92 8.69
C ARG A 96 5.17 -1.09 8.58
N SER A 97 5.83 -1.52 9.66
CA SER A 97 7.28 -1.77 9.67
C SER A 97 7.64 -2.98 8.81
N ALA A 98 6.89 -4.08 8.92
CA ALA A 98 7.13 -5.27 8.11
C ALA A 98 7.01 -4.98 6.61
N LEU A 99 5.95 -4.27 6.19
CA LEU A 99 5.76 -3.87 4.79
C LEU A 99 6.85 -2.92 4.30
N THR A 100 7.32 -2.00 5.15
CA THR A 100 8.44 -1.11 4.80
C THR A 100 9.71 -1.89 4.53
N LEU A 101 9.99 -2.95 5.31
CA LEU A 101 11.14 -3.83 5.09
C LEU A 101 10.99 -4.74 3.87
N LEU A 102 9.76 -5.07 3.49
CA LEU A 102 9.44 -5.82 2.27
C LEU A 102 9.43 -4.95 1.00
N ALA A 103 9.47 -3.62 1.15
CA ALA A 103 9.43 -2.71 0.02
C ALA A 103 10.70 -2.83 -0.83
N GLU A 104 10.53 -3.09 -2.12
CA GLU A 104 11.60 -3.18 -3.11
C GLU A 104 11.88 -1.81 -3.74
N SER A 105 11.96 -0.77 -2.90
CA SER A 105 12.24 0.61 -3.32
C SER A 105 13.03 1.38 -2.25
N GLU A 106 13.82 2.36 -2.65
CA GLU A 106 14.46 3.30 -1.72
C GLU A 106 13.50 4.42 -1.28
N LEU A 107 12.41 4.61 -2.04
CA LEU A 107 11.40 5.63 -1.78
C LEU A 107 10.11 4.93 -1.34
N VAL A 108 9.82 5.05 -0.05
CA VAL A 108 8.60 4.50 0.54
C VAL A 108 7.71 5.66 0.99
N THR A 109 6.44 5.60 0.63
CA THR A 109 5.41 6.49 1.16
C THR A 109 4.29 5.69 1.80
N TYR A 110 3.59 6.30 2.75
CA TYR A 110 2.47 5.68 3.46
C TYR A 110 1.17 6.32 3.01
N LEU A 111 0.13 5.50 2.86
CA LEU A 111 -1.22 5.94 2.55
C LEU A 111 -2.20 5.13 3.41
N ASP A 112 -3.05 5.81 4.18
CA ASP A 112 -4.08 5.14 4.96
C ASP A 112 -5.23 4.67 4.05
N ASP A 113 -5.96 3.63 4.48
CA ASP A 113 -6.99 2.98 3.67
C ASP A 113 -8.29 3.81 3.50
N ASP A 114 -8.37 4.98 4.12
CA ASP A 114 -9.42 6.00 3.94
C ASP A 114 -8.93 7.35 3.38
N ASP A 115 -7.63 7.46 3.12
CA ASP A 115 -7.03 8.63 2.47
C ASP A 115 -6.88 8.45 0.96
N TRP A 116 -6.52 9.53 0.26
CA TRP A 116 -6.26 9.50 -1.18
C TRP A 116 -5.25 10.57 -1.59
N PHE A 117 -4.43 10.27 -2.59
CA PHE A 117 -3.64 11.28 -3.27
C PHE A 117 -4.53 12.17 -4.14
N TYR A 118 -4.26 13.47 -4.10
CA TYR A 118 -4.91 14.42 -5.01
C TYR A 118 -4.39 14.22 -6.44
N HIS A 119 -5.19 14.62 -7.43
CA HIS A 119 -4.77 14.56 -8.83
C HIS A 119 -3.62 15.54 -9.11
N ASN A 120 -2.68 15.15 -9.99
CA ASN A 120 -1.58 15.99 -10.48
C ASN A 120 -0.63 16.51 -9.38
N ILE A 121 -0.45 15.77 -8.30
CA ILE A 121 0.66 16.04 -7.39
C ILE A 121 1.95 15.75 -8.17
N SER A 122 2.69 16.80 -8.55
CA SER A 122 3.97 16.63 -9.22
C SER A 122 4.86 15.68 -8.42
N THR A 123 5.67 14.87 -9.10
CA THR A 123 6.56 13.85 -8.51
C THR A 123 7.39 14.38 -7.34
N LYS A 124 7.65 15.69 -7.32
CA LYS A 124 8.33 16.44 -6.27
C LYS A 124 7.65 16.37 -4.89
N CYS A 125 6.33 16.27 -4.82
CA CYS A 125 5.60 16.21 -3.54
C CYS A 125 5.50 14.79 -2.97
N ILE A 126 5.39 13.76 -3.82
CA ILE A 126 5.52 12.36 -3.37
C ILE A 126 6.94 12.12 -2.83
N LEU A 127 7.94 12.75 -3.45
CA LEU A 127 9.34 12.72 -3.00
C LEU A 127 9.64 13.60 -1.77
N CYS A 128 8.84 14.64 -1.49
CA CYS A 128 9.10 15.52 -0.32
C CYS A 128 8.84 14.81 1.01
N SER A 129 7.89 13.87 1.08
CA SER A 129 7.69 13.06 2.29
C SER A 129 8.75 11.96 2.45
N ALA A 130 9.43 11.56 1.38
CA ALA A 130 10.46 10.53 1.38
C ALA A 130 11.88 11.06 1.69
N ASN A 131 12.05 12.38 1.85
CA ASN A 131 13.36 13.03 2.08
C ASN A 131 13.65 13.32 3.56
N ILE A 132 13.24 12.42 4.45
CA ILE A 132 13.86 12.35 5.78
C ILE A 132 15.11 11.49 5.62
N ARG A 133 16.23 12.13 5.27
CA ARG A 133 17.54 11.54 5.49
C ARG A 133 17.65 11.28 7.00
N MET A 134 17.85 10.01 7.38
CA MET A 134 18.39 9.67 8.70
C MET A 134 19.75 10.32 8.90
#